data_AF-A0A2W7RRE6-F1
#
_entry.id   AF-A0A2W7RRE6-F1
#
_cell.length_a   1.000
_cell.length_b   1.000
_cell.length_c   1.000
_cell.angle_alpha   90.00
_cell.angle_beta   90.00
_cell.angle_gamma   90.00
#
_symmetry.space_group_name_H-M   'P 1'
#
loop_
_entity.id
_entity.type
_entity.pdbx_description
1 polymer ?
#
loop_
_entity_poly.entity_id
_entity_poly.type
_entity_poly.pdbx_seq_one_letter_code
_entity_poly.pdbx_strand_id
1 'polypeptide(L)'
;MATIPYSFISGTVNGFTFYVVNGRQLVRSKTSINHQRFFSDPAFAPQRQYSEWLKIASPMASAIYRQLPPQKGLQQRITGTIMRWLKQGVAPAVAYERLQSIYLNNNGEQISTLPLSNKEKEFASFHSVTTAE
;
A
#
# COMPACT_ATOMS: atom_id res chain seq x y z
N MET A 1 -9.53 17.94 -42.21
CA MET A 1 -9.49 17.46 -40.81
C MET A 1 -10.05 18.57 -39.95
N ALA A 2 -11.21 18.37 -39.31
CA ALA A 2 -11.84 19.41 -38.50
C ALA A 2 -11.14 19.49 -37.14
N THR A 3 -10.43 20.59 -36.89
CA THR A 3 -9.85 20.92 -35.59
C THR A 3 -10.97 21.43 -34.70
N ILE A 4 -11.57 20.53 -33.92
CA ILE A 4 -12.48 20.91 -32.84
C ILE A 4 -11.64 21.65 -31.79
N PRO A 5 -11.95 22.90 -31.42
CA PRO A 5 -11.25 23.60 -30.35
C PRO A 5 -11.66 22.94 -29.03
N TYR A 6 -10.90 21.95 -28.57
CA TYR A 6 -11.23 21.26 -27.31
C TYR A 6 -10.96 22.20 -26.13
N SER A 7 -12.02 22.81 -25.61
CA SER A 7 -12.04 23.31 -24.24
C SER A 7 -11.85 22.13 -23.31
N PHE A 8 -10.72 22.11 -22.60
CA PHE A 8 -10.38 21.04 -21.68
C PHE A 8 -11.29 21.12 -20.45
N ILE A 9 -12.27 20.23 -20.36
CA ILE A 9 -13.11 20.11 -19.16
C ILE A 9 -12.37 19.22 -18.14
N SER A 10 -12.03 19.79 -16.99
CA SER A 10 -11.47 19.06 -15.85
C SER A 10 -12.36 19.26 -14.63
N GLY A 11 -12.37 18.27 -13.75
CA GLY A 11 -13.16 18.32 -12.51
C GLY A 11 -14.42 17.49 -12.57
N THR A 12 -15.30 17.68 -11.58
CA THR A 12 -16.51 16.87 -11.43
C THR A 12 -17.76 17.73 -11.62
N VAL A 13 -18.59 17.37 -12.59
CA VAL A 13 -19.85 18.05 -12.92
C VAL A 13 -20.96 17.01 -12.98
N ASN A 14 -22.05 17.22 -12.24
CA ASN A 14 -23.24 16.34 -12.22
C ASN A 14 -22.91 14.85 -12.01
N GLY A 15 -21.91 14.55 -11.18
CA GLY A 15 -21.50 13.16 -10.92
C GLY A 15 -20.64 12.53 -12.02
N PHE A 16 -20.20 13.29 -13.02
CA PHE A 16 -19.18 12.87 -13.98
C PHE A 16 -17.87 13.55 -13.66
N THR A 17 -16.80 12.77 -13.48
CA THR A 17 -15.45 13.29 -13.29
C THR A 17 -14.69 13.20 -14.60
N PHE A 18 -14.24 14.34 -15.10
CA PHE A 18 -13.45 14.50 -16.32
C PHE A 18 -11.97 14.64 -15.94
N TYR A 19 -11.12 13.82 -16.56
CA TYR A 19 -9.67 13.83 -16.33
C TYR A 19 -8.92 13.33 -17.56
N VAL A 20 -7.61 13.59 -17.62
CA VAL A 20 -6.76 13.12 -18.72
C VAL A 20 -5.72 12.13 -18.20
N VAL A 21 -5.60 11.02 -18.93
CA VAL A 21 -4.57 10.00 -18.71
C VAL A 21 -3.92 9.72 -20.06
N ASN A 22 -2.58 9.80 -20.11
CA ASN A 22 -1.80 9.53 -21.33
C ASN A 22 -2.28 10.33 -22.56
N GLY A 23 -2.61 11.61 -22.37
CA GLY A 23 -3.09 12.50 -23.43
C GLY A 23 -4.52 12.23 -23.93
N ARG A 24 -5.25 11.30 -23.31
CA ARG A 24 -6.66 10.98 -23.64
C ARG A 24 -7.60 11.51 -22.57
N GLN A 25 -8.67 12.18 -22.97
CA GLN A 25 -9.73 12.59 -22.07
C GLN A 25 -10.64 11.42 -21.73
N LEU A 26 -10.78 11.16 -20.44
CA LEU A 26 -11.61 10.11 -19.88
C LEU A 26 -12.68 10.73 -18.99
N VAL A 27 -13.82 10.04 -18.94
CA VAL A 27 -14.93 10.34 -18.05
C VAL A 27 -15.19 9.15 -17.17
N ARG A 28 -15.35 9.40 -15.88
CA ARG A 28 -15.82 8.41 -14.91
C ARG A 28 -17.14 8.89 -14.31
N SER A 29 -18.17 8.05 -14.36
CA SER A 29 -19.39 8.28 -13.60
C SER A 29 -19.17 8.02 -12.11
N LYS A 30 -19.90 8.75 -11.26
CA LYS A 30 -19.94 8.51 -9.82
C LYS A 30 -20.46 7.10 -9.58
N THR A 31 -19.69 6.30 -8.86
CA THR A 31 -20.13 4.98 -8.43
C THR A 31 -21.15 5.11 -7.29
N SER A 32 -21.89 4.05 -7.00
CA SER A 32 -22.82 3.99 -5.86
C SER A 32 -22.09 3.95 -4.50
N ILE A 33 -20.76 4.10 -4.48
CA ILE A 33 -19.96 4.17 -3.26
C ILE A 33 -20.05 5.60 -2.73
N ASN A 34 -20.53 5.73 -1.49
CA ASN A 34 -20.53 6.98 -0.74
C ASN A 34 -20.09 6.70 0.70
N HIS A 35 -19.82 7.76 1.47
CA HIS A 35 -19.38 7.65 2.86
C HIS A 35 -20.34 6.81 3.70
N GLN A 36 -21.64 7.12 3.66
CA GLN A 36 -22.66 6.41 4.42
C GLN A 36 -22.66 4.90 4.12
N ARG A 37 -22.66 4.54 2.83
CA ARG A 37 -22.62 3.16 2.37
C ARG A 37 -21.34 2.45 2.81
N PHE A 38 -20.18 3.10 2.73
CA PHE A 38 -18.92 2.50 3.18
C PHE A 38 -18.96 2.10 4.66
N PHE A 39 -19.66 2.86 5.51
CA PHE A 39 -19.78 2.53 6.94
C PHE A 39 -20.95 1.58 7.26
N SER A 40 -22.04 1.63 6.50
CA SER A 40 -23.24 0.83 6.78
C SER A 40 -23.27 -0.54 6.09
N ASP A 41 -22.73 -0.65 4.87
CA ASP A 41 -22.86 -1.84 4.04
C ASP A 41 -21.86 -2.94 4.51
N PRO A 42 -22.33 -4.18 4.73
CA PRO A 42 -21.48 -5.29 5.18
C PRO A 42 -20.43 -5.70 4.16
N ALA A 43 -20.61 -5.40 2.87
CA ALA A 43 -19.63 -5.69 1.83
C ALA A 43 -18.29 -4.98 2.06
N PHE A 44 -18.28 -3.86 2.81
CA PHE A 44 -17.08 -3.12 3.16
C PHE A 44 -16.46 -3.52 4.51
N ALA A 45 -17.02 -4.50 5.22
CA ALA A 45 -16.50 -4.92 6.52
C ALA A 45 -15.01 -5.34 6.48
N PRO A 46 -14.53 -6.10 5.47
CA PRO A 46 -13.12 -6.42 5.35
C PRO A 46 -12.24 -5.17 5.19
N GLN A 47 -12.66 -4.21 4.37
CA GLN A 47 -11.92 -2.98 4.09
C GLN A 47 -11.81 -2.10 5.34
N ARG A 48 -12.89 -2.00 6.13
CA ARG A 48 -12.88 -1.33 7.44
C ARG A 48 -11.89 -2.01 8.38
N GLN A 49 -11.88 -3.35 8.44
CA GLN A 49 -10.92 -4.10 9.25
C GLN A 49 -9.46 -3.81 8.84
N TYR A 50 -9.16 -3.82 7.53
CA TYR A 50 -7.83 -3.46 7.04
C TYR A 50 -7.44 -2.01 7.39
N SER A 51 -8.40 -1.08 7.35
CA SER A 51 -8.19 0.31 7.76
C SER A 51 -7.84 0.42 9.25
N GLU A 52 -8.50 -0.34 10.12
CA GLU A 52 -8.18 -0.37 11.55
C GLU A 52 -6.78 -0.94 11.81
N TRP A 53 -6.39 -2.02 11.12
CA TRP A 53 -5.03 -2.53 11.19
C TRP A 53 -4.01 -1.51 10.68
N LEU A 54 -4.30 -0.80 9.60
CA LEU A 54 -3.40 0.22 9.05
C LEU A 54 -3.25 1.41 10.00
N LYS A 55 -4.34 1.84 10.66
CA LYS A 55 -4.35 2.90 11.68
C LYS A 55 -3.41 2.57 12.85
N ILE A 56 -3.32 1.30 13.23
CA ILE A 56 -2.39 0.82 14.27
C ILE A 56 -0.97 0.67 13.72
N ALA A 57 -0.81 0.05 12.55
CA ALA A 57 0.49 -0.31 11.98
C ALA A 57 1.31 0.90 11.51
N SER A 58 0.67 1.90 10.90
CA SER A 58 1.35 3.08 10.33
C SER A 58 2.18 3.87 11.35
N PRO A 59 1.66 4.29 12.53
CA PRO A 59 2.47 5.00 13.53
C PRO A 59 3.60 4.13 14.10
N MET A 60 3.36 2.84 14.33
CA MET A 60 4.39 1.90 14.79
C MET A 60 5.53 1.77 13.78
N ALA A 61 5.20 1.62 12.50
CA ALA A 61 6.18 1.54 11.42
C ALA A 61 6.97 2.84 11.27
N SER A 62 6.32 4.00 11.39
CA SER A 62 6.99 5.30 11.33
C SER A 62 7.99 5.47 12.48
N ALA A 63 7.65 5.05 13.70
CA ALA A 63 8.54 5.14 14.85
C ALA A 63 9.83 4.33 14.68
N ILE A 64 9.76 3.15 14.06
CA ILE A 64 10.93 2.31 13.78
C ILE A 64 11.70 2.83 12.56
N TYR A 65 11.00 3.20 11.49
CA TYR A 65 11.63 3.72 10.27
C TYR A 65 12.49 4.96 10.54
N ARG A 66 12.07 5.86 11.44
CA ARG A 66 12.84 7.06 11.81
C ARG A 66 14.18 6.76 12.50
N GLN A 67 14.38 5.54 13.01
CA GLN A 67 15.63 5.11 13.66
C GLN A 67 16.57 4.39 12.68
N LEU A 68 16.12 4.16 11.44
CA LEU A 68 16.86 3.45 10.41
C LEU A 68 17.34 4.43 9.32
N PRO A 69 18.39 4.09 8.56
CA PRO A 69 18.75 4.86 7.38
C PRO A 69 17.59 4.89 6.38
N PRO A 70 17.35 6.02 5.70
CA PRO A 70 16.23 6.17 4.79
C PRO A 70 16.37 5.21 3.60
N GLN A 71 15.38 4.32 3.44
CA GLN A 71 15.32 3.37 2.33
C GLN A 71 13.94 3.39 1.70
N LYS A 72 13.91 3.53 0.37
CA LYS A 72 12.66 3.52 -0.42
C LYS A 72 11.91 2.20 -0.19
N GLY A 73 10.63 2.29 0.19
CA GLY A 73 9.78 1.11 0.39
C GLY A 73 9.92 0.45 1.77
N LEU A 74 10.88 0.86 2.61
CA LEU A 74 11.12 0.22 3.91
C LEU A 74 9.94 0.43 4.87
N GLN A 75 9.44 1.66 5.00
CA GLN A 75 8.27 1.92 5.83
C GLN A 75 7.04 1.11 5.40
N GLN A 76 6.82 0.95 4.09
CA GLN A 76 5.72 0.15 3.55
C GLN A 76 5.89 -1.35 3.88
N ARG A 77 7.12 -1.88 3.78
CA ARG A 77 7.44 -3.27 4.16
C ARG A 77 7.21 -3.52 5.66
N ILE A 78 7.67 -2.59 6.49
CA ILE A 78 7.46 -2.64 7.95
C ILE A 78 5.96 -2.62 8.25
N THR A 79 5.21 -1.67 7.68
CA THR A 79 3.76 -1.55 7.87
C THR A 79 3.03 -2.82 7.44
N GLY A 80 3.35 -3.38 6.28
CA GLY A 80 2.75 -4.62 5.77
C GLY A 80 3.02 -5.83 6.66
N THR A 81 4.19 -5.89 7.30
CA THR A 81 4.54 -6.95 8.25
C THR A 81 3.70 -6.86 9.52
N ILE A 82 3.57 -5.66 10.10
CA ILE A 82 2.70 -5.45 11.27
C ILE A 82 1.25 -5.81 10.94
N MET A 83 0.72 -5.34 9.80
CA MET A 83 -0.65 -5.67 9.38
C MET A 83 -0.87 -7.18 9.23
N ARG A 84 0.13 -7.91 8.72
CA ARG A 84 0.07 -9.38 8.62
C ARG A 84 -0.05 -10.04 10.00
N TRP A 85 0.72 -9.58 10.98
CA TRP A 85 0.65 -10.10 12.35
C TRP A 85 -0.66 -9.74 13.05
N LEU A 86 -1.16 -8.51 12.88
CA LEU A 86 -2.46 -8.10 13.40
C LEU A 86 -3.60 -8.97 12.81
N LYS A 87 -3.51 -9.30 11.52
CA LYS A 87 -4.45 -10.24 10.86
C LYS A 87 -4.39 -11.66 11.43
N GLN A 88 -3.22 -12.08 11.92
CA GLN A 88 -3.02 -13.38 12.58
C GLN A 88 -3.46 -13.38 14.05
N GLY A 89 -3.96 -12.26 14.58
CA GLY A 89 -4.38 -12.15 15.98
C GLY A 89 -3.24 -11.84 16.96
N VAL A 90 -2.06 -11.46 16.47
CA VAL A 90 -0.96 -11.03 17.35
C VAL A 90 -1.32 -9.69 17.99
N ALA A 91 -1.14 -9.59 19.31
CA ALA A 91 -1.37 -8.34 20.02
C ALA A 91 -0.44 -7.22 19.50
N PRO A 92 -0.92 -5.97 19.37
CA PRO A 92 -0.13 -4.87 18.80
C PRO A 92 1.21 -4.63 19.52
N ALA A 93 1.25 -4.77 20.85
CA ALA A 93 2.47 -4.61 21.64
C ALA A 93 3.53 -5.68 21.26
N VAL A 94 3.12 -6.94 21.20
CA VAL A 94 3.99 -8.06 20.80
C VAL A 94 4.48 -7.90 19.36
N ALA A 95 3.62 -7.42 18.46
CA ALA A 95 4.00 -7.13 17.08
C ALA A 95 5.07 -6.03 17.00
N TYR A 96 4.97 -5.01 17.84
CA TYR A 96 5.95 -3.92 17.92
C TYR A 96 7.29 -4.39 18.48
N GLU A 97 7.30 -5.15 19.58
CA GLU A 97 8.50 -5.72 20.18
C GLU A 97 9.26 -6.63 19.21
N ARG A 98 8.54 -7.53 18.51
CA ARG A 98 9.11 -8.37 17.45
C ARG A 98 9.78 -7.53 16.38
N LEU A 99 9.13 -6.45 15.96
CA LEU A 99 9.68 -5.58 14.92
C LEU A 99 10.93 -4.83 15.40
N GLN A 100 10.93 -4.32 16.63
CA GLN A 100 12.12 -3.71 17.23
C GLN A 100 13.29 -4.70 17.29
N SER A 101 13.05 -5.96 17.69
CA SER A 101 14.11 -6.97 17.72
C SER A 101 14.71 -7.29 16.34
N ILE A 102 13.92 -7.17 15.26
CA ILE A 102 14.39 -7.44 13.89
C ILE A 102 15.24 -6.28 13.36
N TYR A 103 14.85 -5.04 13.68
CA TYR A 103 15.42 -3.85 13.04
C TYR A 103 16.42 -3.07 13.90
N LEU A 104 16.30 -3.12 15.23
CA LEU A 104 17.06 -2.25 16.15
C LEU A 104 18.03 -3.04 17.04
N ASN A 105 18.00 -4.38 17.02
CA ASN A 105 18.91 -5.17 17.82
C ASN A 105 20.30 -5.16 17.17
N ASN A 106 21.12 -4.22 17.61
CA ASN A 106 22.44 -3.89 17.08
C ASN A 106 23.44 -5.02 17.33
N ASN A 107 23.95 -5.60 16.24
CA ASN A 107 25.33 -6.08 16.11
C ASN A 107 25.75 -6.03 14.64
N GLY A 108 25.84 -4.82 14.05
CA GLY A 108 26.64 -4.55 12.84
C GLY A 108 26.24 -5.20 11.51
N GLU A 109 25.37 -6.21 11.49
CA GLU A 109 24.80 -6.75 10.27
C GLU A 109 23.47 -6.08 10.01
N GLN A 110 23.47 -5.16 9.06
CA GLN A 110 22.24 -4.71 8.40
C GLN A 110 21.59 -5.92 7.75
N ILE A 111 20.69 -6.60 8.47
CA ILE A 111 19.92 -7.71 7.92
C ILE A 111 18.90 -7.11 6.95
N SER A 112 19.35 -6.95 5.71
CA SER A 112 18.58 -6.56 4.53
C SER A 112 17.58 -7.65 4.08
N THR A 113 17.34 -8.67 4.89
CA THR A 113 16.55 -9.85 4.53
C THR A 113 15.48 -10.16 5.57
N LEU A 114 14.36 -9.40 5.53
CA LEU A 114 13.10 -10.06 5.86
C LEU A 114 12.91 -11.21 4.86
N PRO A 115 12.50 -12.43 5.28
CA PRO A 115 12.22 -13.49 4.35
C PRO A 115 11.09 -13.01 3.43
N LEU A 116 11.45 -12.80 2.15
CA LEU A 116 10.53 -12.62 1.05
C LEU A 116 9.44 -13.68 1.19
N SER A 117 8.19 -13.24 1.17
CA SER A 117 7.06 -14.15 1.06
C SER A 117 7.31 -15.06 -0.17
N ASN A 118 6.99 -16.35 -0.10
CA ASN A 118 7.31 -17.32 -1.16
C ASN A 118 6.87 -16.84 -2.58
N LYS A 119 5.82 -16.01 -2.67
CA LYS A 119 5.38 -15.37 -3.93
C LYS A 119 6.38 -14.38 -4.55
N GLU A 120 7.23 -13.74 -3.76
CA GLU A 120 8.25 -12.79 -4.25
C GLU A 120 9.54 -13.51 -4.67
N LYS A 121 9.84 -14.68 -4.08
CA LYS A 121 10.93 -15.56 -4.52
C LYS A 121 10.66 -16.16 -5.90
N GLU A 122 9.40 -16.52 -6.16
CA GLU A 122 8.94 -17.05 -7.45
C GLU A 122 9.03 -15.98 -8.57
N PHE A 123 8.74 -14.72 -8.25
CA PHE A 123 8.82 -13.60 -9.21
C PHE A 123 10.28 -13.22 -9.56
N ALA A 124 11.20 -13.33 -8.59
CA ALA A 124 12.63 -13.08 -8.79
C ALA A 124 13.31 -14.18 -9.63
N SER A 125 12.89 -15.44 -9.47
CA SER A 125 13.38 -16.57 -10.29
C SER A 125 12.97 -16.48 -11.75
N PHE A 126 11.88 -15.77 -12.07
CA PHE A 126 11.39 -15.62 -13.44
C PHE A 126 12.20 -14.61 -14.27
N HIS A 127 12.90 -13.67 -13.63
CA HIS A 127 13.62 -12.59 -14.33
C HIS A 127 15.10 -12.90 -14.60
N SER A 128 15.65 -13.99 -14.05
CA SER A 128 17.03 -14.43 -14.30
C SER A 128 17.19 -15.33 -15.53
N VAL A 129 16.11 -15.69 -16.22
CA VAL A 129 16.14 -16.61 -17.38
C VAL A 129 16.16 -15.86 -18.72
N THR A 130 15.92 -14.54 -18.75
CA THR A 130 15.83 -13.75 -19.99
C THR A 130 17.04 -12.81 -20.17
N THR A 131 18.25 -13.31 -19.97
CA THR A 131 19.48 -12.66 -20.49
C THR A 131 20.56 -13.72 -20.69
N ALA A 132 20.32 -14.64 -21.61
CA ALA A 132 21.33 -15.50 -22.19
C ALA A 132 20.86 -15.87 -23.59
N GLU A 133 21.16 -15.01 -24.56
CA GLU A 133 21.57 -15.29 -25.95
C GLU A 133 21.71 -13.97 -26.72
#